data_AF-A0A7Y2XF25-F1
#
_entry.id   AF-A0A7Y2XF25-F1
#
_cell.length_a   1.000
_cell.length_b   1.000
_cell.length_c   1.000
_cell.angle_alpha   90.00
_cell.angle_beta   90.00
_cell.angle_gamma   90.00
#
_symmetry.space_group_name_H-M   'P 1'
#
loop_
_entity.id
_entity.type
_entity.pdbx_description
1 polymer ?
#
loop_
_entity_poly.entity_id
_entity_poly.type
_entity_poly.pdbx_seq_one_letter_code
_entity_poly.pdbx_strand_id
1 'polypeptide(L)'
;VNTNLGSVSVLGTQFNVQVRDAYFEVFCYEGLVSVNYNNETIKLPAGTSFKVLNSNTEFSNSITGTNPSWLKNNSSFASVPYSYIIKELERQYNIEVTYDKALKNTLFTGTFTHSNLETALKAICIPLNLNYTILTKNKVSITMQ
;
A
#
# COMPACT_ATOMS: atom_id res chain seq x y z
N VAL A 1 3.11 -19.72 4.65
CA VAL A 1 4.13 -18.83 4.05
C VAL A 1 4.94 -18.21 5.18
N ASN A 2 6.26 -18.31 5.14
CA ASN A 2 7.14 -17.77 6.18
C ASN A 2 7.96 -16.61 5.62
N THR A 3 8.05 -15.53 6.38
CA THR A 3 8.93 -14.39 6.10
C THR A 3 9.74 -14.07 7.35
N ASN A 4 10.80 -13.28 7.21
CA ASN A 4 11.66 -12.89 8.34
C ASN A 4 10.92 -12.06 9.42
N LEU A 5 9.71 -11.59 9.13
CA LEU A 5 8.88 -10.79 10.03
C LEU A 5 7.67 -11.55 10.58
N GLY A 6 7.43 -12.81 10.17
CA GLY A 6 6.33 -13.62 10.69
C GLY A 6 5.92 -14.80 9.81
N SER A 7 5.08 -15.67 10.36
CA SER A 7 4.53 -16.86 9.71
C SER A 7 3.02 -16.76 9.49
N VAL A 8 2.55 -17.12 8.31
CA VAL A 8 1.12 -17.18 7.96
C VAL A 8 0.73 -18.62 7.62
N SER A 9 -0.29 -19.14 8.31
CA SER A 9 -0.92 -20.44 8.03
C SER A 9 -2.39 -20.26 7.64
N VAL A 10 -2.86 -21.01 6.64
CA VAL A 10 -4.24 -20.90 6.13
C VAL A 10 -4.89 -22.26 5.96
N LEU A 11 -6.19 -22.33 6.24
CA LEU A 11 -7.04 -23.53 6.09
C LEU A 11 -7.92 -23.50 4.82
N GLY A 12 -7.85 -22.43 4.02
CA GLY A 12 -8.65 -22.25 2.80
C GLY A 12 -9.12 -20.81 2.64
N THR A 13 -8.18 -19.87 2.49
CA THR A 13 -8.46 -18.43 2.47
C THR A 13 -7.68 -17.71 1.38
N GLN A 14 -8.28 -16.68 0.78
CA GLN A 14 -7.58 -15.74 -0.09
C GLN A 14 -7.06 -14.59 0.77
N PHE A 15 -5.75 -14.35 0.73
CA PHE A 15 -5.10 -13.32 1.53
C PHE A 15 -3.94 -12.69 0.77
N ASN A 16 -3.60 -11.45 1.11
CA ASN A 16 -2.43 -10.76 0.59
C ASN A 16 -1.49 -10.42 1.74
N VAL A 17 -0.20 -10.70 1.56
CA VAL A 17 0.85 -10.35 2.52
C VAL A 17 1.84 -9.44 1.82
N GLN A 18 1.95 -8.21 2.29
CA GLN A 18 2.96 -7.26 1.83
C GLN A 18 3.99 -7.04 2.94
N VAL A 19 5.25 -7.31 2.61
CA VAL A 19 6.38 -7.19 3.55
C VAL A 19 7.49 -6.36 2.90
N ARG A 20 7.73 -5.13 3.36
CA ARG A 20 8.79 -4.24 2.84
C ARG A 20 9.33 -3.34 3.96
N ASP A 21 10.64 -3.33 4.19
CA ASP A 21 11.30 -2.49 5.20
C ASP A 21 10.57 -2.55 6.58
N ALA A 22 9.99 -1.43 7.03
CA ALA A 22 9.26 -1.31 8.28
C ALA A 22 7.72 -1.39 8.10
N TYR A 23 7.25 -1.93 6.97
CA TYR A 23 5.84 -2.09 6.61
C TYR A 23 5.47 -3.58 6.50
N PHE A 24 4.47 -3.98 7.26
CA PHE A 24 3.87 -5.30 7.19
C PHE A 24 2.35 -5.15 7.14
N GLU A 25 1.73 -5.67 6.09
CA GLU A 25 0.27 -5.69 5.98
C GLU A 25 -0.23 -7.07 5.55
N VAL A 26 -1.25 -7.56 6.27
CA VAL A 26 -1.98 -8.77 5.93
C VAL A 26 -3.44 -8.40 5.71
N PHE A 27 -3.98 -8.73 4.54
CA PHE A 27 -5.39 -8.55 4.23
C PHE A 27 -6.08 -9.92 4.10
N CYS A 28 -7.24 -10.10 4.74
CA CYS A 28 -8.08 -11.29 4.61
C CYS A 28 -9.26 -11.02 3.67
N TYR A 29 -9.28 -11.63 2.48
CA TYR A 29 -10.39 -11.45 1.53
C TYR A 29 -11.56 -12.39 1.80
N GLU A 30 -11.28 -13.61 2.22
CA GLU A 30 -12.28 -14.64 2.46
C GLU A 30 -11.86 -15.56 3.62
N GLY A 31 -12.83 -16.02 4.40
CA GLY A 31 -12.62 -16.88 5.56
C GLY A 31 -11.96 -16.16 6.74
N LEU A 32 -10.93 -16.78 7.32
CA LEU A 32 -10.26 -16.31 8.52
C LEU A 32 -8.74 -16.52 8.40
N VAL A 33 -7.96 -15.45 8.53
CA VAL A 33 -6.49 -15.51 8.54
C VAL A 33 -5.98 -15.33 9.95
N SER A 34 -5.03 -16.18 10.36
CA SER A 34 -4.30 -16.02 11.62
C SER A 34 -2.94 -15.37 11.33
N VAL A 35 -2.66 -14.25 11.97
CA VAL A 35 -1.40 -13.52 11.89
C VAL A 35 -0.71 -13.61 13.24
N ASN A 36 0.53 -14.10 13.26
CA ASN A 36 1.37 -14.09 14.46
C ASN A 36 2.36 -12.92 14.37
N TYR A 37 2.26 -11.97 15.30
CA TYR A 37 3.13 -10.80 15.37
C TYR A 37 3.42 -10.47 16.84
N ASN A 38 4.68 -10.23 17.22
CA ASN A 38 5.11 -9.93 18.60
C ASN A 38 4.53 -10.87 19.67
N ASN A 39 4.52 -12.18 19.41
CA ASN A 39 3.95 -13.23 20.28
C ASN A 39 2.43 -13.14 20.51
N GLU A 40 1.73 -12.26 19.80
CA GLU A 40 0.28 -12.22 19.78
C GLU A 40 -0.26 -12.90 18.53
N THR A 41 -1.37 -13.60 18.69
CA THR A 41 -2.13 -14.19 17.59
C THR A 41 -3.35 -13.34 17.30
N ILE A 42 -3.37 -12.80 16.09
CA ILE A 42 -4.43 -11.92 15.59
C ILE A 42 -5.26 -12.70 14.58
N LYS A 43 -6.57 -12.76 14.82
CA LYS A 43 -7.52 -13.37 13.90
C LYS A 43 -8.17 -12.28 13.05
N LEU A 44 -7.91 -12.34 11.75
CA LEU A 44 -8.45 -11.43 10.74
C LEU A 44 -9.62 -12.10 10.02
N PRO A 45 -10.88 -11.77 10.36
CA PRO A 45 -12.02 -12.20 9.56
C PRO A 45 -11.97 -11.54 8.18
N ALA A 46 -12.65 -12.15 7.20
CA ALA A 46 -12.80 -11.58 5.87
C ALA A 46 -13.22 -10.10 5.89
N GLY A 47 -12.58 -9.29 5.06
CA GLY A 47 -12.79 -7.84 4.98
C GLY A 47 -11.98 -7.02 5.98
N THR A 48 -11.10 -7.65 6.77
CA THR A 48 -10.20 -6.94 7.71
C THR A 48 -8.74 -7.04 7.29
N SER A 49 -7.93 -6.10 7.79
CA SER A 49 -6.48 -6.11 7.62
C SER A 49 -5.75 -5.85 8.93
N PHE A 50 -4.54 -6.39 9.02
CA PHE A 50 -3.57 -6.08 10.07
C PHE A 50 -2.41 -5.33 9.43
N LYS A 51 -2.03 -4.18 10.00
CA LYS A 51 -0.94 -3.35 9.49
C LYS A 51 0.03 -2.93 10.59
N VAL A 52 1.31 -2.96 10.26
CA VAL A 52 2.41 -2.47 11.09
C VAL A 52 3.23 -1.49 10.27
N LEU A 53 3.51 -0.32 10.85
CA LEU A 53 4.35 0.71 10.26
C LEU A 53 5.32 1.25 11.31
N ASN A 54 6.63 1.19 11.05
CA ASN A 54 7.67 1.77 11.93
C ASN A 54 7.54 1.34 13.41
N SER A 55 7.28 0.05 13.66
CA SER A 55 7.08 -0.52 15.00
C SER A 55 5.83 -0.06 15.76
N ASN A 56 5.00 0.81 15.17
CA ASN A 56 3.66 1.10 15.65
C ASN A 56 2.67 0.15 14.99
N THR A 57 1.85 -0.52 15.80
CA THR A 57 0.76 -1.39 15.35
C THR A 57 -0.51 -0.58 15.20
N GLU A 58 -1.09 -0.56 14.00
CA GLU A 58 -2.42 -0.02 13.77
C GLU A 58 -3.38 -1.16 13.44
N PHE A 59 -4.38 -1.36 14.31
CA PHE A 59 -5.54 -2.18 14.00
C PHE A 59 -6.60 -1.29 13.34
N SER A 60 -6.86 -1.52 12.05
CA SER A 60 -7.98 -0.89 11.36
C SER A 60 -9.18 -1.83 11.36
N ASN A 61 -10.27 -1.41 12.03
CA ASN A 61 -11.58 -2.06 11.98
C ASN A 61 -12.47 -1.53 10.84
N SER A 62 -11.93 -0.85 9.82
CA SER A 62 -12.75 -0.21 8.77
C SER A 62 -12.23 -0.37 7.35
N ILE A 63 -12.84 -1.35 6.67
CA ILE A 63 -13.41 -1.44 5.30
C ILE A 63 -12.72 -0.65 4.15
N THR A 64 -12.37 -1.37 3.08
CA THR A 64 -12.83 -1.11 1.67
C THR A 64 -12.41 -2.26 0.74
N GLY A 65 -13.39 -3.07 0.31
CA GLY A 65 -13.24 -3.95 -0.86
C GLY A 65 -13.36 -5.45 -0.56
N THR A 66 -14.39 -6.08 -1.12
CA THR A 66 -14.59 -7.54 -1.15
C THR A 66 -13.66 -8.28 -2.10
N ASN A 67 -12.84 -7.56 -2.88
CA ASN A 67 -11.92 -8.14 -3.87
C ASN A 67 -10.50 -7.60 -3.70
N PRO A 68 -9.47 -8.44 -3.93
CA PRO A 68 -8.10 -7.99 -3.98
C PRO A 68 -7.84 -6.91 -5.04
N SER A 69 -7.27 -5.78 -4.61
CA SER A 69 -6.81 -4.71 -5.51
C SER A 69 -5.74 -5.19 -6.48
N TRP A 70 -4.91 -6.17 -6.08
CA TRP A 70 -3.92 -6.83 -6.94
C TRP A 70 -4.54 -7.69 -8.06
N LEU A 71 -5.79 -8.17 -7.91
CA LEU A 71 -6.52 -8.81 -9.03
C LEU A 71 -7.06 -7.77 -10.03
N LYS A 72 -7.06 -6.48 -9.68
CA LYS A 72 -7.58 -5.39 -10.52
C LYS A 72 -6.50 -4.57 -11.21
N ASN A 73 -5.24 -5.03 -11.21
CA ASN A 73 -4.11 -4.29 -11.79
C ASN A 73 -3.93 -2.88 -11.19
N ASN A 74 -4.17 -2.76 -9.87
CA ASN A 74 -4.18 -1.51 -9.13
C ASN A 74 -3.42 -1.67 -7.79
N SER A 75 -2.90 -0.57 -7.24
CA SER A 75 -2.41 -0.48 -5.86
C SER A 75 -3.37 0.36 -5.02
N SER A 76 -3.76 -0.14 -3.85
CA SER A 76 -4.66 0.54 -2.91
C SER A 76 -3.96 0.78 -1.59
N PHE A 77 -4.18 1.95 -0.99
CA PHE A 77 -3.51 2.40 0.22
C PHE A 77 -4.52 3.02 1.17
N ALA A 78 -4.38 2.73 2.47
CA ALA A 78 -5.15 3.32 3.53
C ALA A 78 -4.20 3.88 4.60
N SER A 79 -4.19 5.21 4.76
CA SER A 79 -3.35 5.93 5.72
C SER A 79 -1.88 5.52 5.65
N VAL A 80 -1.29 5.60 4.46
CA VAL A 80 0.11 5.19 4.22
C VAL A 80 0.95 6.44 3.91
N PRO A 81 2.20 6.56 4.41
CA PRO A 81 3.03 7.73 4.11
C PRO A 81 3.32 7.85 2.62
N TYR A 82 3.31 9.08 2.10
CA TYR A 82 3.43 9.37 0.67
C TYR A 82 4.69 8.77 0.05
N SER A 83 5.78 8.71 0.80
CA SER A 83 7.03 8.06 0.35
C SER A 83 6.86 6.58 -0.06
N TYR A 84 5.95 5.83 0.58
CA TYR A 84 5.63 4.47 0.17
C TYR A 84 4.80 4.44 -1.11
N ILE A 85 3.90 5.42 -1.28
CA ILE A 85 3.11 5.59 -2.52
C ILE A 85 4.06 5.83 -3.70
N ILE A 86 5.04 6.71 -3.51
CA ILE A 86 6.06 7.00 -4.52
C ILE A 86 6.88 5.76 -4.88
N LYS A 87 7.40 5.04 -3.88
CA LYS A 87 8.15 3.79 -4.13
C LYS A 87 7.33 2.76 -4.91
N GLU A 88 6.04 2.63 -4.61
CA GLU A 88 5.17 1.70 -5.31
C GLU A 88 4.89 2.17 -6.76
N LEU A 89 4.75 3.48 -6.99
CA LEU A 89 4.63 4.03 -8.33
C LEU A 89 5.90 3.79 -9.17
N GLU A 90 7.07 4.07 -8.59
CA GLU A 90 8.38 3.82 -9.21
C GLU A 90 8.54 2.34 -9.61
N ARG A 91 8.15 1.43 -8.73
CA ARG A 91 8.22 -0.02 -8.97
C ARG A 91 7.29 -0.48 -10.09
N GLN A 92 6.05 0.01 -10.11
CA GLN A 92 5.04 -0.45 -11.08
C GLN A 92 5.30 0.07 -12.49
N TYR A 93 5.83 1.29 -12.59
CA TYR A 93 6.08 1.94 -13.88
C TYR A 93 7.54 1.95 -14.32
N ASN A 94 8.45 1.44 -13.49
CA ASN A 94 9.90 1.48 -13.72
C ASN A 94 10.40 2.90 -14.02
N ILE A 95 9.99 3.84 -13.17
CA ILE A 95 10.34 5.28 -13.26
C ILE A 95 11.08 5.74 -12.00
N GLU A 96 11.74 6.89 -12.11
CA GLU A 96 12.30 7.64 -10.99
C GLU A 96 11.40 8.86 -10.72
N VAL A 97 11.02 9.05 -9.47
CA VAL A 97 10.15 10.17 -9.05
C VAL A 97 10.88 11.06 -8.08
N THR A 98 11.01 12.33 -8.47
CA THR A 98 11.49 13.39 -7.58
C THR A 98 10.30 14.12 -6.98
N TYR A 99 10.32 14.34 -5.67
CA TYR A 99 9.26 15.04 -4.94
C TYR A 99 9.82 15.77 -3.71
N ASP A 100 9.07 16.75 -3.20
CA ASP A 100 9.47 17.49 -2.01
C ASP A 100 9.51 16.57 -0.78
N LYS A 101 10.64 16.60 -0.05
CA LYS A 101 10.84 15.83 1.19
C LYS A 101 9.81 16.16 2.26
N ALA A 102 9.20 17.34 2.23
CA ALA A 102 8.12 17.72 3.13
C ALA A 102 6.90 16.77 3.01
N LEU A 103 6.68 16.16 1.85
CA LEU A 103 5.57 15.22 1.62
C LEU A 103 5.86 13.81 2.14
N LYS A 104 7.11 13.48 2.48
CA LYS A 104 7.57 12.10 2.78
C LYS A 104 6.65 11.35 3.76
N ASN A 105 6.19 12.04 4.80
CA ASN A 105 5.40 11.49 5.90
C ASN A 105 3.90 11.82 5.80
N THR A 106 3.47 12.57 4.78
CA THR A 106 2.05 12.89 4.57
C THR A 106 1.26 11.60 4.36
N LEU A 107 0.20 11.40 5.14
CA LEU A 107 -0.63 10.21 5.02
C LEU A 107 -1.55 10.34 3.80
N PHE A 108 -1.61 9.27 3.03
CA PHE A 108 -2.41 9.16 1.82
C PHE A 108 -3.33 7.94 1.90
N THR A 109 -4.57 8.14 1.48
CA THR A 109 -5.57 7.08 1.27
C THR A 109 -6.09 7.21 -0.15
N GLY A 110 -6.02 6.13 -0.91
CA GLY A 110 -6.43 6.16 -2.30
C GLY A 110 -6.01 4.91 -3.06
N THR A 111 -6.30 4.88 -4.35
CA THR A 111 -5.92 3.78 -5.24
C THR A 111 -5.40 4.35 -6.54
N PHE A 112 -4.38 3.72 -7.13
CA PHE A 112 -3.96 4.01 -8.50
C PHE A 112 -3.93 2.74 -9.34
N THR A 113 -4.19 2.90 -10.64
CA THR A 113 -4.08 1.79 -11.61
C THR A 113 -2.64 1.59 -12.05
N HIS A 114 -2.26 0.39 -12.49
CA HIS A 114 -0.97 0.08 -13.12
C HIS A 114 -1.02 0.21 -14.64
N SER A 115 -2.20 0.46 -15.22
CA SER A 115 -2.40 0.49 -16.67
C SER A 115 -1.93 1.78 -17.34
N ASN A 116 -2.01 2.93 -16.65
CA ASN A 116 -1.69 4.24 -17.22
C ASN A 116 -1.04 5.15 -16.17
N LEU A 117 0.22 5.51 -16.41
CA LEU A 117 1.02 6.33 -15.50
C LEU A 117 0.39 7.70 -15.25
N GLU A 118 -0.18 8.34 -16.28
CA GLU A 118 -0.78 9.67 -16.13
C GLU A 118 -2.02 9.63 -15.24
N THR A 119 -2.87 8.62 -15.41
CA THR A 119 -4.02 8.37 -14.52
C THR A 119 -3.56 8.08 -13.10
N ALA A 120 -2.48 7.31 -12.92
CA ALA A 120 -1.91 7.04 -11.60
C ALA A 120 -1.36 8.31 -10.94
N LEU A 121 -0.65 9.16 -11.68
CA LEU A 121 -0.14 10.45 -11.20
C LEU A 121 -1.27 11.38 -10.79
N LYS A 122 -2.34 11.49 -11.58
CA LYS A 122 -3.54 12.26 -11.22
C LYS A 122 -4.15 11.76 -9.91
N ALA A 123 -4.29 10.44 -9.76
CA ALA A 123 -4.88 9.83 -8.57
C ALA A 123 -4.09 10.11 -7.28
N ILE A 124 -2.76 10.26 -7.35
CA ILE A 124 -1.91 10.51 -6.18
C ILE A 124 -1.52 11.99 -5.97
N CYS A 125 -1.69 12.84 -6.99
CA CYS A 125 -1.30 14.26 -6.92
C CYS A 125 -2.51 15.18 -6.64
N ILE A 126 -3.63 14.97 -7.35
CA ILE A 126 -4.80 15.85 -7.25
C ILE A 126 -5.38 15.92 -5.81
N PRO A 127 -5.57 14.79 -5.09
CA PRO A 127 -6.15 14.85 -3.74
C PRO A 127 -5.28 15.59 -2.72
N LEU A 128 -3.98 15.74 -3.01
CA LEU A 128 -3.02 16.44 -2.17
C LEU A 128 -2.68 17.84 -2.71
N ASN A 129 -3.41 18.31 -3.74
CA ASN A 129 -3.16 19.58 -4.41
C ASN A 129 -1.71 19.74 -4.91
N LEU A 130 -1.19 18.67 -5.51
CA LEU A 130 0.16 18.61 -6.08
C LEU A 130 0.11 18.70 -7.61
N ASN A 131 1.14 19.31 -8.18
CA ASN A 131 1.42 19.28 -9.60
C ASN A 131 2.40 18.15 -9.93
N TYR A 132 2.35 17.63 -11.16
CA TYR A 132 3.36 16.71 -11.68
C TYR A 132 3.81 17.09 -13.09
N THR A 133 5.03 16.71 -13.44
CA THR A 133 5.60 16.87 -14.79
C THR A 133 6.36 15.61 -15.15
N ILE A 134 6.04 15.03 -16.31
CA ILE A 134 6.80 13.92 -16.88
C ILE A 134 7.98 14.52 -17.65
N LEU A 135 9.17 14.43 -17.07
CA LEU A 135 10.39 15.03 -17.64
C LEU A 135 10.92 14.19 -18.81
N THR A 136 10.88 12.86 -18.66
CA THR A 136 11.27 11.88 -19.68
C THR A 136 10.42 10.64 -19.54
N LYS A 137 10.59 9.65 -20.42
CA LYS A 137 9.90 8.35 -20.35
C LYS A 137 10.01 7.68 -18.97
N ASN A 138 11.12 7.88 -18.25
CA ASN A 138 11.38 7.21 -16.97
C ASN A 138 11.59 8.21 -15.81
N LYS A 139 11.30 9.51 -15.96
CA LYS A 139 11.52 10.49 -14.89
C LYS A 139 10.32 11.41 -14.72
N VAL A 140 9.87 11.55 -13.47
CA VAL A 140 8.76 12.41 -13.08
C VAL A 140 9.18 13.35 -11.95
N SER A 141 8.69 14.58 -11.98
CA SER A 141 8.78 15.55 -10.89
C SER A 141 7.40 15.83 -10.33
N ILE A 142 7.25 15.79 -9.01
CA ILE A 142 6.03 16.15 -8.27
C ILE A 142 6.35 17.33 -7.36
N THR A 143 5.57 18.41 -7.47
CA THR A 143 5.77 19.63 -6.69
C THR A 143 4.47 20.06 -6.04
N MET A 144 4.57 20.85 -4.98
CA MET A 144 3.40 21.59 -4.49
C MET A 144 2.95 22.59 -5.55
N GLN A 145 1.66 22.93 -5.52
CA GLN A 145 1.08 23.95 -6.39
C GLN A 145 1.46 25.36 -5.93
#